data_AF-A0A8T0X5A0-F1
#
_entry.id   AF-A0A8T0X5A0-F1
#
_cell.length_a   1.000
_cell.length_b   1.000
_cell.length_c   1.000
_cell.angle_alpha   90.00
_cell.angle_beta   90.00
_cell.angle_gamma   90.00
#
_symmetry.space_group_name_H-M   'P 1'
#
loop_
_entity.id
_entity.type
_entity.pdbx_description
1 polymer ?
#
loop_
_entity_poly.entity_id
_entity_poly.type
_entity_poly.pdbx_seq_one_letter_code
_entity_poly.pdbx_strand_id
1 'polypeptide(L)'
;MKTRIRPGRHGFKLVNSELFDCKFKAMVELQEGYNTMVETCMVDCDHQLLPLEARIAELKYLLLSTDEEIPKIGFGAAERNRGVQQMRYPNRPFTDAQRVPYQAACPTNAERDTAVSLDKRAQMAFWKFNLRLLEVKESILEKTKTELERSLRVEFNKAIEEQSDLGVGYATYEFHNA
;
A
#
# COMPACT_ATOMS: atom_id res chain seq x y z
N MET A 1 -32.27 10.39 -21.86
CA MET A 1 -32.69 9.33 -22.80
C MET A 1 -32.75 8.03 -22.00
N LYS A 2 -33.94 7.53 -21.67
CA LYS A 2 -34.12 6.39 -20.74
C LYS A 2 -33.79 5.08 -21.48
N THR A 3 -32.73 4.41 -21.06
CA THR A 3 -32.21 3.18 -21.65
C THR A 3 -33.08 1.98 -21.28
N ARG A 4 -33.46 1.17 -22.28
CA ARG A 4 -34.24 -0.07 -22.11
C ARG A 4 -33.42 -1.09 -21.32
N ILE A 5 -33.82 -1.37 -20.08
CA ILE A 5 -33.28 -2.48 -19.28
C ILE A 5 -34.08 -3.75 -19.62
N ARG A 6 -33.40 -4.89 -19.78
CA ARG A 6 -34.01 -6.16 -20.21
C ARG A 6 -34.90 -6.76 -19.09
N PRO A 7 -36.01 -7.43 -19.45
CA PRO A 7 -36.96 -7.97 -18.48
C PRO A 7 -36.41 -9.21 -17.74
N GLY A 8 -36.66 -9.27 -16.43
CA GLY A 8 -36.52 -10.48 -15.62
C GLY A 8 -37.59 -11.53 -15.96
N ARG A 9 -37.32 -12.80 -15.60
CA ARG A 9 -38.01 -14.02 -16.10
C ARG A 9 -39.54 -14.04 -15.99
N HIS A 10 -40.17 -13.29 -15.07
CA HIS A 10 -41.62 -13.30 -14.85
C HIS A 10 -42.15 -11.87 -14.73
N GLY A 11 -42.57 -11.29 -15.86
CA GLY A 11 -43.09 -9.92 -15.94
C GLY A 11 -44.43 -9.77 -15.21
N PHE A 12 -44.48 -8.90 -14.20
CA PHE A 12 -45.72 -8.46 -13.56
C PHE A 12 -46.10 -7.08 -14.08
N LYS A 13 -47.35 -6.92 -14.53
CA LYS A 13 -47.93 -5.62 -14.89
C LYS A 13 -48.28 -4.86 -13.60
N LEU A 14 -47.49 -3.85 -13.23
CA LEU A 14 -47.93 -2.88 -12.24
C LEU A 14 -48.87 -1.88 -12.90
N VAL A 15 -50.06 -1.75 -12.33
CA VAL A 15 -51.14 -0.87 -12.84
C VAL A 15 -51.12 0.50 -12.14
N ASN A 16 -50.22 0.70 -11.16
CA ASN A 16 -50.10 1.93 -10.38
C ASN A 16 -48.82 2.70 -10.77
N SER A 17 -48.99 3.88 -11.38
CA SER A 17 -47.90 4.75 -11.82
C SER A 17 -47.11 5.39 -10.67
N GLU A 18 -47.76 5.68 -9.54
CA GLU A 18 -47.12 6.32 -8.38
C GLU A 18 -46.09 5.39 -7.72
N LEU A 19 -46.41 4.09 -7.63
CA LEU A 19 -45.49 3.08 -7.10
C LEU A 19 -44.24 2.92 -7.98
N PHE A 20 -44.37 3.11 -9.30
CA PHE A 20 -43.22 3.09 -10.21
C PHE A 20 -42.31 4.30 -10.02
N ASP A 21 -42.88 5.51 -9.90
CA ASP A 21 -42.09 6.72 -9.67
C ASP A 21 -41.34 6.66 -8.33
N CYS A 22 -41.98 6.13 -7.29
CA CYS A 22 -41.32 5.87 -5.99
C CYS A 22 -40.16 4.87 -6.12
N LYS A 23 -40.34 3.76 -6.85
CA LYS A 23 -39.25 2.77 -7.07
C LYS A 23 -38.12 3.31 -7.93
N PHE A 24 -38.44 4.11 -8.96
CA PHE A 24 -37.43 4.75 -9.80
C PHE A 24 -36.58 5.72 -8.97
N LYS A 25 -37.21 6.54 -8.12
CA LYS A 25 -36.50 7.41 -7.17
C LYS A 25 -35.60 6.62 -6.23
N ALA A 26 -36.12 5.55 -5.62
CA ALA A 26 -35.34 4.69 -4.74
C ALA A 26 -34.12 4.06 -5.44
N MET A 27 -34.26 3.62 -6.70
CA MET A 27 -33.13 3.09 -7.48
C MET A 27 -32.08 4.17 -7.77
N VAL A 28 -32.50 5.39 -8.11
CA VAL A 28 -31.57 6.51 -8.33
C VAL A 28 -30.83 6.86 -7.03
N GLU A 29 -31.53 6.96 -5.91
CA GLU A 29 -30.93 7.21 -4.59
C GLU A 29 -29.95 6.10 -4.18
N LEU A 30 -30.30 4.84 -4.44
CA LEU A 30 -29.40 3.70 -4.20
C LEU A 30 -28.13 3.78 -5.06
N GLN A 31 -28.27 4.14 -6.34
CA GLN A 31 -27.14 4.31 -7.25
C GLN A 31 -26.24 5.46 -6.82
N GLU A 32 -26.82 6.59 -6.41
CA GLU A 32 -26.08 7.74 -5.88
C GLU A 32 -25.34 7.38 -4.59
N GLY A 33 -26.03 6.75 -3.63
CA GLY A 33 -25.43 6.30 -2.37
C GLY A 33 -24.30 5.30 -2.57
N TYR A 34 -24.47 4.35 -3.50
CA TYR A 34 -23.41 3.43 -3.88
C TYR A 34 -22.21 4.16 -4.49
N ASN A 35 -22.44 5.09 -5.41
CA ASN A 35 -21.36 5.85 -6.05
C ASN A 35 -20.56 6.64 -5.00
N THR A 36 -21.25 7.33 -4.08
CA THR A 36 -20.60 8.07 -2.98
C THR A 36 -19.81 7.14 -2.06
N MET A 37 -20.36 5.97 -1.72
CA MET A 37 -19.66 4.98 -0.89
C MET A 37 -18.39 4.48 -1.59
N VAL A 38 -18.47 4.10 -2.86
CA VAL A 38 -17.31 3.62 -3.63
C VAL A 38 -16.26 4.72 -3.76
N GLU A 39 -16.67 5.94 -4.07
CA GLU A 39 -15.75 7.09 -4.16
C GLU A 39 -15.01 7.30 -2.84
N THR A 40 -15.72 7.26 -1.71
CA THR A 40 -15.11 7.36 -0.38
C THR A 40 -14.10 6.23 -0.13
N CYS A 41 -14.45 4.98 -0.44
CA CYS A 41 -13.54 3.85 -0.32
C CYS A 41 -12.29 3.98 -1.21
N MET A 42 -12.44 4.53 -2.42
CA MET A 42 -11.30 4.75 -3.32
C MET A 42 -10.39 5.86 -2.81
N VAL A 43 -10.96 6.94 -2.28
CA VAL A 43 -10.22 8.04 -1.64
C VAL A 43 -9.43 7.53 -0.43
N ASP A 44 -9.99 6.63 0.38
CA ASP A 44 -9.29 6.00 1.51
C ASP A 44 -8.12 5.12 1.06
N CYS A 45 -8.28 4.42 -0.07
CA CYS A 45 -7.18 3.66 -0.67
C CYS A 45 -6.07 4.62 -1.16
N ASP A 46 -6.44 5.72 -1.82
CA ASP A 46 -5.50 6.72 -2.33
C ASP A 46 -4.74 7.45 -1.21
N HIS A 47 -5.40 7.71 -0.08
CA HIS A 47 -4.74 8.25 1.11
C HIS A 47 -3.62 7.35 1.65
N GLN A 48 -3.69 6.04 1.41
CA GLN A 48 -2.63 5.10 1.80
C GLN A 48 -1.58 4.93 0.72
N LEU A 49 -1.97 5.02 -0.55
CA LEU A 49 -1.12 4.74 -1.71
C LEU A 49 -0.22 5.94 -2.07
N LEU A 50 -0.78 7.15 -2.15
CA LEU A 50 -0.05 8.36 -2.56
C LEU A 50 1.17 8.66 -1.66
N PRO A 51 1.07 8.61 -0.32
CA PRO A 51 2.25 8.85 0.52
C PRO A 51 3.31 7.76 0.38
N LEU A 52 2.89 6.53 0.05
CA LEU A 52 3.80 5.42 -0.16
C LEU A 52 4.58 5.58 -1.46
N GLU A 53 3.91 5.91 -2.56
CA GLU A 53 4.53 6.21 -3.86
C GLU A 53 5.54 7.36 -3.74
N ALA A 54 5.15 8.45 -3.05
CA ALA A 54 6.02 9.59 -2.81
C ALA A 54 7.30 9.17 -2.06
N ARG A 55 7.16 8.33 -1.03
CA ARG A 55 8.29 7.81 -0.25
C ARG A 55 9.18 6.85 -1.04
N ILE A 56 8.60 6.03 -1.91
CA ILE A 56 9.34 5.16 -2.83
C ILE A 56 10.14 6.01 -3.82
N ALA A 57 9.53 7.05 -4.39
CA ALA A 57 10.20 7.97 -5.31
C ALA A 57 11.36 8.71 -4.64
N GLU A 58 11.15 9.23 -3.43
CA GLU A 58 12.19 9.88 -2.61
C GLU A 58 13.35 8.91 -2.33
N LEU A 59 13.06 7.68 -1.91
CA LEU A 59 14.10 6.70 -1.62
C LEU A 59 14.86 6.25 -2.89
N LYS A 60 14.16 6.11 -4.02
CA LYS A 60 14.80 5.84 -5.33
C LYS A 60 15.75 6.97 -5.72
N TYR A 61 15.35 8.22 -5.52
CA TYR A 61 16.20 9.38 -5.77
C TYR A 61 17.43 9.37 -4.86
N LEU A 62 17.25 9.17 -3.55
CA LEU A 62 18.36 9.10 -2.58
C LEU A 62 19.35 7.96 -2.88
N LEU A 63 18.87 6.82 -3.40
CA LEU A 63 19.72 5.70 -3.80
C LEU A 63 20.49 5.94 -5.11
N LEU A 64 20.06 6.91 -5.92
CA LEU A 64 20.77 7.36 -7.13
C LEU A 64 21.74 8.50 -6.84
N SER A 65 21.52 9.23 -5.75
CA SER A 65 22.38 10.29 -5.22
C SER A 65 23.73 9.77 -4.69
N THR A 66 24.59 10.71 -4.28
CA THR A 66 25.89 10.38 -3.67
C THR A 66 25.75 9.72 -2.30
N ASP A 67 26.71 8.86 -1.93
CA ASP A 67 26.74 8.13 -0.64
C ASP A 67 26.61 9.02 0.62
N GLU A 68 26.90 10.32 0.51
CA GLU A 68 26.83 11.25 1.64
C GLU A 68 25.40 11.77 1.89
N GLU A 69 24.50 11.66 0.92
CA GLU A 69 23.09 12.06 1.05
C GLU A 69 22.20 10.96 1.63
N ILE A 70 22.69 9.71 1.64
CA ILE A 70 21.96 8.59 2.21
C ILE A 70 21.93 8.74 3.75
N PRO A 71 20.74 8.74 4.38
CA PRO A 71 20.64 8.85 5.83
C PRO A 71 21.43 7.71 6.49
N LYS A 72 22.41 8.06 7.32
CA LYS A 72 23.25 7.09 8.03
C LYS A 72 22.50 6.58 9.26
N ILE A 73 22.40 5.27 9.38
CA ILE A 73 21.80 4.63 10.55
C ILE A 73 22.90 4.20 11.52
N GLY A 74 22.78 4.63 12.77
CA GLY A 74 23.76 4.38 13.82
C GLY A 74 24.84 5.46 13.94
N PHE A 75 25.87 5.17 14.73
CA PHE A 75 26.91 6.14 15.06
C PHE A 75 27.72 6.57 13.84
N GLY A 76 28.02 7.87 13.77
CA GLY A 76 28.82 8.47 12.70
C GLY A 76 30.26 7.95 12.69
N ALA A 77 30.94 8.05 11.55
CA ALA A 77 32.32 7.54 11.41
C ALA A 77 33.29 8.11 12.47
N ALA A 78 33.09 9.36 12.90
CA ALA A 78 33.89 10.03 13.94
C ALA A 78 33.63 9.53 15.37
N GLU A 79 32.52 8.81 15.59
CA GLU A 79 32.11 8.24 16.87
C GLU A 79 32.41 6.74 16.96
N ARG A 80 32.71 6.10 15.82
CA ARG A 80 33.18 4.72 15.75
C ARG A 80 34.58 4.62 16.37
N ASN A 81 34.80 3.60 17.21
CA ASN A 81 35.97 3.43 18.10
C ASN A 81 36.03 4.33 19.36
N ARG A 82 34.98 5.11 19.69
CA ARG A 82 34.92 5.81 20.98
C ARG A 82 34.46 4.93 22.15
N GLY A 83 33.93 3.74 21.84
CA GLY A 83 33.60 2.74 22.85
C GLY A 83 34.83 1.93 23.24
N VAL A 84 35.16 1.92 24.53
CA VAL A 84 36.18 1.08 25.17
C VAL A 84 35.96 -0.45 24.94
N GLN A 85 34.87 -0.85 24.28
CA GLN A 85 34.33 -2.22 24.27
C GLN A 85 34.33 -2.98 22.92
N GLN A 86 34.82 -2.42 21.80
CA GLN A 86 34.94 -3.23 20.57
C GLN A 86 36.25 -4.05 20.58
N MET A 87 36.27 -5.02 21.48
CA MET A 87 37.40 -5.89 21.76
C MET A 87 37.47 -7.01 20.72
N ARG A 88 38.49 -7.03 19.87
CA ARG A 88 38.90 -8.28 19.20
C ARG A 88 39.85 -8.99 20.15
N TYR A 89 39.34 -9.99 20.87
CA TYR A 89 40.22 -10.90 21.59
C TYR A 89 41.07 -11.65 20.55
N PRO A 90 42.40 -11.61 20.63
CA PRO A 90 43.21 -12.50 19.81
C PRO A 90 42.81 -13.94 20.14
N ASN A 91 42.63 -14.77 19.11
CA ASN A 91 42.49 -16.22 19.26
C ASN A 91 43.73 -16.78 20.00
N ARG A 92 43.69 -16.81 21.32
CA ARG A 92 44.58 -17.61 22.17
C ARG A 92 43.76 -18.27 23.26
N PRO A 93 44.04 -19.54 23.58
CA PRO A 93 43.50 -20.14 24.79
C PRO A 93 44.03 -19.32 25.96
N PHE A 94 43.12 -18.76 26.75
CA PHE A 94 43.46 -17.92 27.89
C PHE A 94 44.30 -18.74 28.89
N THR A 95 45.60 -18.46 28.97
CA THR A 95 46.43 -18.86 30.10
C THR A 95 46.45 -17.70 31.09
N ASP A 96 46.06 -17.99 32.32
CA ASP A 96 45.85 -17.01 33.38
C ASP A 96 47.07 -16.09 33.61
N ALA A 97 46.76 -14.82 33.91
CA ALA A 97 47.66 -13.79 34.45
C ALA A 97 48.44 -12.85 33.50
N GLN A 98 47.92 -12.49 32.31
CA GLN A 98 48.43 -11.32 31.58
C GLN A 98 47.29 -10.37 31.15
N ARG A 99 47.28 -9.14 31.71
CA ARG A 99 46.46 -8.04 31.19
C ARG A 99 46.94 -7.75 29.76
N VAL A 100 46.12 -8.11 28.77
CA VAL A 100 46.38 -7.77 27.36
C VAL A 100 46.27 -6.25 27.22
N PRO A 101 47.31 -5.56 26.68
CA PRO A 101 47.25 -4.13 26.44
C PRO A 101 46.06 -3.78 25.52
N TYR A 102 45.44 -2.63 25.77
CA TYR A 102 44.38 -2.12 24.89
C TYR A 102 44.89 -2.02 23.45
N GLN A 103 44.23 -2.72 22.54
CA GLN A 103 44.43 -2.56 21.11
C GLN A 103 43.18 -1.92 20.51
N ALA A 104 43.36 -0.84 19.76
CA ALA A 104 42.28 -0.23 19.01
C ALA A 104 41.70 -1.26 18.01
N ALA A 105 40.38 -1.24 17.80
CA ALA A 105 39.70 -2.21 16.92
C ALA A 105 40.13 -2.13 15.44
N CYS A 106 40.60 -0.96 15.00
CA CYS A 106 41.17 -0.70 13.68
C CYS A 106 42.44 0.14 13.86
N PRO A 107 43.60 -0.49 14.16
CA PRO A 107 44.81 0.23 14.52
C PRO A 107 45.45 0.98 13.34
N THR A 108 45.24 0.52 12.10
CA THR A 108 45.80 1.17 10.90
C THR A 108 44.78 2.03 10.15
N ASN A 109 45.26 3.00 9.37
CA ASN A 109 44.42 3.81 8.48
C ASN A 109 43.69 2.92 7.46
N ALA A 110 44.38 1.93 6.89
CA ALA A 110 43.81 1.01 5.90
C ALA A 110 42.65 0.18 6.47
N GLU A 111 42.75 -0.30 7.71
CA GLU A 111 41.65 -1.03 8.38
C GLU A 111 40.46 -0.10 8.68
N ARG A 112 40.72 1.15 9.05
CA ARG A 112 39.66 2.17 9.22
C ARG A 112 38.93 2.44 7.91
N ASP A 113 39.66 2.65 6.82
CA ASP A 113 39.07 2.88 5.50
C ASP A 113 38.28 1.66 5.01
N THR A 114 38.77 0.45 5.30
CA THR A 114 38.06 -0.81 5.00
C THR A 114 36.77 -0.91 5.80
N ALA A 115 36.79 -0.61 7.11
CA ALA A 115 35.59 -0.61 7.94
C ALA A 115 34.56 0.43 7.49
N VAL A 116 35.01 1.63 7.08
CA VAL A 116 34.14 2.67 6.52
C VAL A 116 33.49 2.19 5.22
N SER A 117 34.25 1.58 4.30
CA SER A 117 33.70 1.06 3.04
C SER A 117 32.73 -0.11 3.25
N LEU A 118 32.98 -0.97 4.24
CA LEU A 118 32.07 -2.05 4.63
C LEU A 118 30.74 -1.50 5.15
N ASP A 119 30.80 -0.51 6.02
CA ASP A 119 29.60 0.13 6.54
C ASP A 119 28.82 0.85 5.43
N LYS A 120 29.49 1.61 4.55
CA LYS A 120 28.82 2.23 3.38
C LYS A 120 28.06 1.19 2.57
N ARG A 121 28.67 0.03 2.30
CA ARG A 121 27.99 -1.10 1.62
C ARG A 121 26.82 -1.66 2.42
N ALA A 122 26.94 -1.78 3.74
CA ALA A 122 25.87 -2.27 4.61
C ALA A 122 24.68 -1.30 4.65
N GLN A 123 24.94 0.01 4.78
CA GLN A 123 23.91 1.06 4.72
C GLN A 123 23.18 1.03 3.38
N MET A 124 23.93 0.97 2.27
CA MET A 124 23.36 0.85 0.93
C MET A 124 22.49 -0.41 0.78
N ALA A 125 22.95 -1.56 1.29
CA ALA A 125 22.16 -2.79 1.27
C ALA A 125 20.88 -2.68 2.11
N PHE A 126 20.96 -2.05 3.27
CA PHE A 126 19.81 -1.80 4.14
C PHE A 126 18.75 -0.92 3.45
N TRP A 127 19.16 0.19 2.83
CA TRP A 127 18.23 1.07 2.13
C TRP A 127 17.62 0.43 0.88
N LYS A 128 18.39 -0.37 0.14
CA LYS A 128 17.86 -1.20 -0.96
C LYS A 128 16.85 -2.24 -0.47
N PHE A 129 17.08 -2.84 0.69
CA PHE A 129 16.13 -3.75 1.31
C PHE A 129 14.83 -3.04 1.69
N ASN A 130 14.93 -1.87 2.33
CA ASN A 130 13.74 -1.07 2.66
C ASN A 130 12.96 -0.65 1.42
N LEU A 131 13.64 -0.26 0.34
CA LEU A 131 12.99 0.06 -0.93
C LEU A 131 12.15 -1.12 -1.42
N ARG A 132 12.73 -2.33 -1.45
CA ARG A 132 12.00 -3.54 -1.85
C ARG A 132 10.79 -3.82 -0.97
N LEU A 133 10.88 -3.59 0.34
CA LEU A 133 9.74 -3.75 1.23
C LEU A 133 8.61 -2.77 0.92
N LEU A 134 8.95 -1.52 0.61
CA LEU A 134 7.97 -0.51 0.24
C LEU A 134 7.31 -0.84 -1.11
N GLU A 135 8.08 -1.27 -2.11
CA GLU A 135 7.56 -1.71 -3.42
C GLU A 135 6.64 -2.95 -3.30
N VAL A 136 6.97 -3.90 -2.41
CA VAL A 136 6.09 -5.03 -2.12
C VAL A 136 4.77 -4.54 -1.48
N LYS A 137 4.85 -3.61 -0.53
CA LYS A 137 3.67 -3.02 0.11
C LYS A 137 2.79 -2.29 -0.92
N GLU A 138 3.38 -1.49 -1.79
CA GLU A 138 2.70 -0.77 -2.88
C GLU A 138 1.95 -1.75 -3.77
N SER A 139 2.62 -2.79 -4.27
CA SER A 139 1.99 -3.81 -5.11
C SER A 139 0.81 -4.53 -4.43
N ILE A 140 0.88 -4.77 -3.12
CA ILE A 140 -0.22 -5.37 -2.36
C ILE A 140 -1.40 -4.40 -2.26
N LEU A 141 -1.15 -3.12 -1.97
CA LEU A 141 -2.20 -2.11 -1.86
C LEU A 141 -2.90 -1.85 -3.20
N GLU A 142 -2.16 -1.76 -4.30
CA GLU A 142 -2.73 -1.63 -5.65
C GLU A 142 -3.67 -2.81 -5.99
N LYS A 143 -3.23 -4.04 -5.71
CA LYS A 143 -4.05 -5.24 -5.91
C LYS A 143 -5.28 -5.23 -5.02
N THR A 144 -5.13 -4.81 -3.76
CA THR A 144 -6.26 -4.73 -2.82
C THR A 144 -7.27 -3.67 -3.25
N LYS A 145 -6.83 -2.51 -3.74
CA LYS A 145 -7.70 -1.45 -4.28
C LYS A 145 -8.52 -1.95 -5.46
N THR A 146 -7.86 -2.60 -6.42
CA THR A 146 -8.54 -3.14 -7.62
C THR A 146 -9.51 -4.27 -7.29
N GLU A 147 -9.16 -5.17 -6.37
CA GLU A 147 -10.05 -6.25 -5.93
C GLU A 147 -11.25 -5.72 -5.12
N LEU A 148 -11.04 -4.70 -4.30
CA LEU A 148 -12.10 -4.02 -3.55
C LEU A 148 -13.11 -3.37 -4.51
N GLU A 149 -12.63 -2.58 -5.47
CA GLU A 149 -13.51 -1.93 -6.46
C GLU A 149 -14.32 -2.97 -7.24
N ARG A 150 -13.66 -4.04 -7.70
CA ARG A 150 -14.30 -5.13 -8.43
C ARG A 150 -15.37 -5.81 -7.57
N SER A 151 -15.06 -6.12 -6.31
CA SER A 151 -15.98 -6.80 -5.40
C SER A 151 -17.21 -5.95 -5.09
N LEU A 152 -17.02 -4.65 -4.83
CA LEU A 152 -18.13 -3.71 -4.60
C LEU A 152 -19.05 -3.60 -5.81
N ARG A 153 -18.49 -3.56 -7.04
CA ARG A 153 -19.28 -3.57 -8.28
C ARG A 153 -20.09 -4.86 -8.45
N VAL A 154 -19.51 -6.01 -8.09
CA VAL A 154 -20.22 -7.29 -8.15
C VAL A 154 -21.40 -7.32 -7.18
N GLU A 155 -21.20 -6.90 -5.93
CA GLU A 155 -22.28 -6.85 -4.94
C GLU A 155 -23.39 -5.85 -5.33
N PHE A 156 -23.01 -4.70 -5.90
CA PHE A 156 -23.98 -3.74 -6.40
C PHE A 156 -24.82 -4.28 -7.57
N ASN A 157 -24.16 -4.93 -8.54
CA ASN A 157 -24.88 -5.55 -9.66
C ASN A 157 -25.85 -6.63 -9.16
N LYS A 158 -25.45 -7.46 -8.19
CA LYS A 158 -26.35 -8.41 -7.53
C LYS A 158 -27.53 -7.69 -6.89
N ALA A 159 -27.30 -6.62 -6.12
CA ALA A 159 -28.36 -5.87 -5.46
C ALA A 159 -29.39 -5.29 -6.44
N ILE A 160 -28.96 -4.84 -7.62
CA ILE A 160 -29.85 -4.33 -8.68
C ILE A 160 -30.59 -5.46 -9.41
N GLU A 161 -29.91 -6.58 -9.69
CA GLU A 161 -30.44 -7.69 -10.49
C GLU A 161 -31.31 -8.66 -9.69
N GLU A 162 -31.07 -8.80 -8.38
CA GLU A 162 -31.84 -9.66 -7.50
C GLU A 162 -33.25 -9.11 -7.26
N GLN A 163 -34.22 -10.03 -7.16
CA GLN A 163 -35.57 -9.73 -6.70
C GLN A 163 -35.57 -9.46 -5.19
N SER A 164 -34.97 -8.35 -4.79
CA SER A 164 -34.97 -7.85 -3.42
C SER A 164 -35.84 -6.60 -3.30
N ASP A 165 -36.18 -6.20 -2.09
CA ASP A 165 -36.85 -4.91 -1.83
C ASP A 165 -35.94 -3.69 -2.12
N LEU A 166 -34.64 -3.94 -2.32
CA LEU A 166 -33.62 -2.96 -2.75
C LEU A 166 -33.45 -2.90 -4.28
N GLY A 167 -33.82 -3.97 -5.00
CA GLY A 167 -33.64 -4.15 -6.44
C GLY A 167 -34.91 -3.87 -7.25
N VAL A 168 -34.73 -3.55 -8.54
CA VAL A 168 -35.82 -3.21 -9.48
C VAL A 168 -36.56 -4.46 -9.93
N GLY A 169 -37.12 -5.22 -8.99
CA GLY A 169 -38.11 -6.25 -9.31
C GLY A 169 -39.40 -5.58 -9.75
N TYR A 170 -39.46 -5.10 -11.00
CA TYR A 170 -40.60 -4.94 -11.95
C TYR A 170 -40.10 -4.28 -13.25
N ALA A 171 -39.06 -4.85 -13.87
CA ALA A 171 -38.56 -4.42 -15.18
C ALA A 171 -39.53 -4.82 -16.31
N THR A 172 -40.69 -4.16 -16.42
CA THR A 172 -41.59 -4.33 -17.57
C THR A 172 -42.37 -3.04 -17.87
N TYR A 173 -41.81 -2.18 -18.72
CA TYR A 173 -42.61 -1.32 -19.60
C TYR A 173 -41.86 -0.96 -20.90
N GLU A 174 -42.53 -1.16 -22.04
CA GLU A 174 -42.25 -0.50 -23.31
C GLU A 174 -43.32 0.58 -23.54
N PHE A 175 -42.92 1.80 -23.90
CA PHE A 175 -43.88 2.82 -24.36
C PHE A 175 -44.39 2.44 -25.75
N HIS A 176 -45.69 2.20 -25.88
CA HIS A 176 -46.38 2.32 -27.17
C HIS A 176 -46.98 3.71 -27.21
N ASN A 177 -46.49 4.54 -28.12
CA ASN A 177 -47.08 5.85 -28.40
C ASN A 177 -48.51 5.62 -28.92
N ALA A 178 -49.49 6.14 -28.19
CA ALA A 178 -50.84 6.36 -28.70
C ALA A 178 -50.89 7.75 -29.35
#